data_AF-A0A937IUI3-F1
#
_entry.id   AF-A0A937IUI3-F1
#
_cell.length_a   1.000
_cell.length_b   1.000
_cell.length_c   1.000
_cell.angle_alpha   90.00
_cell.angle_beta   90.00
_cell.angle_gamma   90.00
#
_symmetry.space_group_name_H-M   'P 1'
#
loop_
_entity.id
_entity.type
_entity.pdbx_description
1 polymer ?
#
loop_
_entity_poly.entity_id
_entity_poly.type
_entity_poly.pdbx_seq_one_letter_code
_entity_poly.pdbx_strand_id
1 'polypeptide(L)'
;MVQKGRSKNPTVLFFQDNYCVQNDSITDWFLKNNYQVIVATRIYTDPLFVLNTDHPKLREIEGLTLLNLLNNHPIEYVAASGLEVHATINWFVNTPLKGGFLFPYYKNSFKDYLIECMYKEQPVLPGYPSTITPAELITLLETTPAPSGTYGEYSLRFLQNIWQQHPGIQLTSYEGDLIYRVVK
;
A
#
# COMPACT_ATOMS: atom_id res chain seq x y z
N MET A 1 -13.62 -7.53 4.01
CA MET A 1 -12.48 -8.41 4.35
C MET A 1 -12.74 -9.80 3.81
N VAL A 2 -11.71 -10.52 3.41
CA VAL A 2 -11.82 -11.91 2.90
C VAL A 2 -10.75 -12.76 3.56
N GLN A 3 -11.12 -13.89 4.15
CA GLN A 3 -10.18 -14.84 4.77
C GLN A 3 -9.91 -16.01 3.83
N LYS A 4 -8.63 -16.36 3.63
CA LYS A 4 -8.16 -17.45 2.76
C LYS A 4 -7.13 -18.31 3.50
N GLY A 5 -7.14 -19.62 3.27
CA GLY A 5 -6.19 -20.56 3.87
C GLY A 5 -6.70 -21.25 5.15
N ARG A 6 -5.89 -22.17 5.70
CA ARG A 6 -6.27 -23.04 6.83
C ARG A 6 -6.09 -22.32 8.17
N SER A 7 -7.05 -22.43 9.08
CA SER A 7 -7.04 -21.75 10.40
C SER A 7 -5.92 -22.17 11.36
N LYS A 8 -5.25 -23.30 11.10
CA LYS A 8 -4.11 -23.78 11.89
C LYS A 8 -2.78 -23.11 11.52
N ASN A 9 -2.76 -22.37 10.42
CA ASN A 9 -1.56 -21.72 9.89
C ASN A 9 -1.38 -20.33 10.54
N PRO A 10 -0.15 -19.79 10.60
CA PRO A 10 0.08 -18.43 11.06
C PRO A 10 -0.75 -17.42 10.25
N THR A 11 -1.42 -16.50 10.93
CA THR A 11 -2.33 -15.56 10.28
C THR A 11 -1.63 -14.25 9.93
N VAL A 12 -1.79 -13.81 8.67
CA VAL A 12 -1.31 -12.55 8.11
C VAL A 12 -2.50 -11.63 7.88
N LEU A 13 -2.49 -10.44 8.48
CA LEU A 13 -3.42 -9.36 8.12
C LEU A 13 -2.84 -8.57 6.94
N PHE A 14 -3.43 -8.70 5.76
CA PHE A 14 -2.91 -8.11 4.53
C PHE A 14 -3.69 -6.87 4.11
N PHE A 15 -3.07 -5.70 4.21
CA PHE A 15 -3.58 -4.42 3.70
C PHE A 15 -3.31 -4.30 2.20
N GLN A 16 -4.38 -4.44 1.44
CA GLN A 16 -4.33 -4.56 -0.01
C GLN A 16 -4.61 -3.20 -0.68
N ASP A 17 -3.67 -2.75 -1.51
CA ASP A 17 -3.88 -1.66 -2.45
C ASP A 17 -4.72 -2.18 -3.64
N ASN A 18 -5.83 -1.50 -3.92
CA ASN A 18 -6.80 -1.90 -4.95
C ASN A 18 -6.23 -1.85 -6.38
N TYR A 19 -5.24 -1.00 -6.62
CA TYR A 19 -4.65 -0.82 -7.94
C TYR A 19 -3.44 -1.72 -8.18
N CYS A 20 -3.02 -2.47 -7.17
CA CYS A 20 -2.12 -3.60 -7.36
C CYS A 20 -2.93 -4.78 -7.95
N VAL A 21 -3.33 -4.70 -9.22
CA VAL A 21 -4.23 -5.66 -9.91
C VAL A 21 -3.73 -7.14 -9.86
N GLN A 22 -2.51 -7.39 -9.38
CA GLN A 22 -1.87 -8.72 -9.28
C GLN A 22 -1.87 -9.33 -7.85
N ASN A 23 -2.73 -8.87 -6.94
CA ASN A 23 -2.82 -9.34 -5.55
C ASN A 23 -3.16 -10.83 -5.37
N ASP A 24 -3.66 -11.50 -6.41
CA ASP A 24 -3.76 -12.97 -6.42
C ASP A 24 -2.39 -13.61 -6.25
N SER A 25 -1.33 -13.06 -6.84
CA SER A 25 0.03 -13.61 -6.70
C SER A 25 0.61 -13.48 -5.28
N ILE A 26 0.36 -12.37 -4.58
CA ILE A 26 0.82 -12.14 -3.20
C ILE A 26 0.05 -13.06 -2.24
N THR A 27 -1.27 -13.08 -2.38
CA THR A 27 -2.13 -13.97 -1.58
C THR A 27 -1.77 -15.43 -1.83
N ASP A 28 -1.57 -15.83 -3.09
CA ASP A 28 -1.16 -17.19 -3.46
C ASP A 28 0.21 -17.54 -2.90
N TRP A 29 1.15 -16.58 -2.88
CA TRP A 29 2.46 -16.77 -2.26
C TRP A 29 2.31 -17.08 -0.77
N PHE A 30 1.49 -16.32 -0.04
CA PHE A 30 1.22 -16.60 1.37
C PHE A 30 0.58 -17.99 1.56
N LEU A 31 -0.42 -18.34 0.76
CA LEU A 31 -1.09 -19.64 0.85
C LEU A 31 -0.12 -20.81 0.56
N LYS A 32 0.76 -20.67 -0.43
CA LYS A 32 1.81 -21.66 -0.76
C LYS A 32 2.85 -21.81 0.35
N ASN A 33 3.13 -20.72 1.08
CA ASN A 33 4.07 -20.72 2.21
C ASN A 33 3.39 -21.06 3.55
N ASN A 34 2.22 -21.69 3.52
CA ASN A 34 1.48 -22.12 4.70
C ASN A 34 1.07 -20.99 5.64
N TYR A 35 0.71 -19.83 5.12
CA TYR A 35 0.02 -18.79 5.88
C TYR A 35 -1.50 -18.87 5.71
N GLN A 36 -2.22 -18.37 6.70
CA GLN A 36 -3.60 -17.94 6.55
C GLN A 36 -3.61 -16.43 6.30
N VAL A 37 -4.44 -15.94 5.38
CA VAL A 37 -4.47 -14.52 5.02
C VAL A 37 -5.85 -13.95 5.30
N ILE A 38 -5.90 -12.83 6.03
CA ILE A 38 -7.08 -11.97 6.14
C ILE A 38 -6.80 -10.74 5.30
N VAL A 39 -7.48 -10.63 4.16
CA VAL A 39 -7.35 -9.49 3.25
C VAL A 39 -8.23 -8.35 3.75
N ALA A 40 -7.57 -7.22 4.04
CA ALA A 40 -8.17 -5.95 4.39
C ALA A 40 -7.99 -4.99 3.22
N THR A 41 -9.11 -4.67 2.57
CA THR A 41 -9.16 -3.74 1.45
C THR A 41 -9.91 -2.50 1.89
N ARG A 42 -9.34 -1.33 1.58
CA ARG A 42 -10.01 -0.07 1.80
C ARG A 42 -10.94 0.23 0.64
N ILE A 43 -12.17 0.61 0.93
CA ILE A 43 -13.15 1.01 -0.10
C ILE A 43 -13.78 2.30 0.38
N TYR A 44 -13.68 3.34 -0.44
CA TYR A 44 -14.32 4.61 -0.16
C TYR A 44 -15.64 4.69 -0.94
N THR A 45 -16.75 4.79 -0.20
CA THR A 45 -18.08 4.93 -0.80
C THR A 45 -18.40 6.38 -1.18
N ASP A 46 -17.74 7.35 -0.55
CA ASP A 46 -17.88 8.78 -0.83
C ASP A 46 -16.51 9.39 -1.21
N PRO A 47 -16.33 9.86 -2.46
CA PRO A 47 -15.12 10.55 -2.89
C PRO A 47 -14.80 11.82 -2.08
N LEU A 48 -15.82 12.54 -1.56
CA LEU A 48 -15.60 13.73 -0.74
C LEU A 48 -15.00 13.38 0.62
N PHE A 49 -15.29 12.18 1.14
CA PHE A 49 -14.67 11.71 2.37
C PHE A 49 -13.16 11.55 2.17
N VAL A 50 -12.73 10.91 1.08
CA VAL A 50 -11.30 10.72 0.73
C VAL A 50 -10.55 12.03 0.71
N LEU A 51 -11.10 13.04 0.05
CA LEU A 51 -10.46 14.36 -0.10
C LEU A 51 -10.19 15.05 1.25
N ASN A 52 -11.01 14.77 2.25
CA ASN A 52 -10.97 15.45 3.55
C ASN A 52 -10.26 14.65 4.64
N THR A 53 -10.31 13.33 4.58
CA THR A 53 -9.82 12.46 5.67
C THR A 53 -8.56 11.69 5.30
N ASP A 54 -8.25 11.57 4.02
CA ASP A 54 -7.15 10.71 3.60
C ASP A 54 -5.77 11.32 3.90
N HIS A 55 -5.17 10.80 4.97
CA HIS A 55 -3.87 11.20 5.50
C HIS A 55 -3.14 9.99 6.09
N PRO A 56 -1.80 9.84 5.94
CA PRO A 56 -1.06 8.68 6.46
C PRO A 56 -1.35 8.36 7.93
N LYS A 57 -1.27 9.37 8.82
CA LYS A 57 -1.61 9.22 10.25
C LYS A 57 -3.02 8.68 10.52
N LEU A 58 -4.03 9.07 9.74
CA LEU A 58 -5.38 8.55 9.96
C LEU A 58 -5.43 7.08 9.54
N ARG A 59 -4.84 6.75 8.39
CA ARG A 59 -4.73 5.37 7.93
C ARG A 59 -3.97 4.48 8.91
N GLU A 60 -2.95 5.02 9.60
CA GLU A 60 -2.24 4.33 10.68
C GLU A 60 -3.15 3.99 11.86
N ILE A 61 -3.91 4.98 12.35
CA ILE A 61 -4.85 4.80 13.47
C ILE A 61 -5.91 3.75 13.11
N GLU A 62 -6.43 3.80 11.89
CA GLU A 62 -7.42 2.84 11.40
C GLU A 62 -6.82 1.43 11.27
N GLY A 63 -5.56 1.30 10.81
CA GLY A 63 -4.85 0.02 10.75
C GLY A 63 -4.70 -0.62 12.14
N LEU A 64 -4.26 0.18 13.13
CA LEU A 64 -4.16 -0.29 14.51
C LEU A 64 -5.52 -0.63 15.11
N THR A 65 -6.55 0.17 14.82
CA THR A 65 -7.92 -0.08 15.27
C THR A 65 -8.45 -1.40 14.70
N LEU A 66 -8.20 -1.65 13.41
CA LEU A 66 -8.58 -2.91 12.77
C LEU A 66 -7.86 -4.10 13.42
N LEU A 67 -6.56 -4.00 13.68
CA LEU A 67 -5.82 -5.06 14.37
C LEU A 67 -6.46 -5.37 15.74
N ASN A 68 -6.81 -4.34 16.52
CA ASN A 68 -7.44 -4.50 17.83
C ASN A 68 -8.85 -5.12 17.76
N LEU A 69 -9.65 -4.76 16.74
CA LEU A 69 -10.97 -5.34 16.52
C LEU A 69 -10.90 -6.83 16.13
N LEU A 70 -9.76 -7.25 15.56
CA LEU A 70 -9.48 -8.64 15.20
C LEU A 70 -8.74 -9.40 16.30
N ASN A 71 -8.78 -8.94 17.56
CA ASN A 71 -8.13 -9.60 18.70
C ASN A 71 -8.52 -11.07 18.91
N ASN A 72 -9.70 -11.49 18.45
CA ASN A 72 -10.17 -12.87 18.49
C ASN A 72 -9.52 -13.75 17.41
N HIS A 73 -8.76 -13.17 16.49
CA HIS A 73 -7.96 -13.88 15.50
C HIS A 73 -6.48 -13.84 15.93
N PRO A 74 -5.75 -14.96 15.89
CA PRO A 74 -4.33 -15.01 16.24
C PRO A 74 -3.48 -14.42 15.09
N ILE A 75 -3.59 -13.11 14.86
CA ILE A 75 -2.80 -12.40 13.86
C ILE A 75 -1.36 -12.37 14.34
N GLU A 76 -0.48 -13.02 13.59
CA GLU A 76 0.95 -13.12 13.91
C GLU A 76 1.78 -12.17 13.04
N TYR A 77 1.29 -11.83 11.85
CA TYR A 77 2.01 -11.05 10.85
C TYR A 77 1.11 -9.99 10.23
N VAL A 78 1.72 -8.90 9.75
CA VAL A 78 1.06 -7.92 8.88
C VAL A 78 1.67 -7.97 7.49
N ALA A 79 0.89 -7.65 6.47
CA ALA A 79 1.39 -7.42 5.13
C ALA A 79 0.76 -6.17 4.52
N ALA A 80 1.47 -5.50 3.61
CA ALA A 80 0.93 -4.36 2.86
C ALA A 80 1.48 -4.33 1.44
N SER A 81 0.67 -3.86 0.49
CA SER A 81 1.04 -3.75 -0.93
C SER A 81 0.89 -2.33 -1.45
N GLY A 82 1.64 -2.02 -2.52
CA GLY A 82 1.51 -0.75 -3.24
C GLY A 82 1.74 0.45 -2.33
N LEU A 83 0.78 1.39 -2.33
CA LEU A 83 0.85 2.60 -1.50
C LEU A 83 0.39 2.38 -0.04
N GLU A 84 -0.31 1.28 0.27
CA GLU A 84 -0.70 0.95 1.66
C GLU A 84 0.51 0.69 2.58
N VAL A 85 1.66 0.34 1.99
CA VAL A 85 2.91 0.17 2.73
C VAL A 85 3.25 1.41 3.55
N HIS A 86 3.05 2.61 2.99
CA HIS A 86 3.36 3.88 3.65
C HIS A 86 2.52 4.15 4.91
N ALA A 87 1.27 3.68 4.92
CA ALA A 87 0.42 3.78 6.10
C ALA A 87 0.70 2.66 7.10
N THR A 88 1.10 1.48 6.62
CA THR A 88 1.27 0.31 7.48
C THR A 88 2.52 0.42 8.34
N ILE A 89 3.62 0.94 7.78
CA ILE A 89 4.94 0.91 8.41
C ILE A 89 4.95 1.55 9.81
N ASN A 90 4.30 2.70 9.94
CA ASN A 90 4.46 3.54 11.13
C ASN A 90 3.80 2.97 12.40
N TRP A 91 2.78 2.12 12.27
CA TRP A 91 2.10 1.55 13.44
C TRP A 91 2.52 0.12 13.75
N PHE A 92 2.81 -0.71 12.75
CA PHE A 92 3.08 -2.13 13.01
C PHE A 92 4.37 -2.37 13.82
N VAL A 93 5.36 -1.49 13.68
CA VAL A 93 6.60 -1.52 14.48
C VAL A 93 6.35 -1.41 15.98
N ASN A 94 5.20 -0.87 16.38
CA ASN A 94 4.80 -0.69 17.77
C ASN A 94 3.80 -1.76 18.26
N THR A 95 3.66 -2.87 17.53
CA THR A 95 2.72 -3.96 17.85
C THR A 95 3.45 -5.23 18.25
N PRO A 96 2.79 -6.17 18.98
CA PRO A 96 3.40 -7.45 19.36
C PRO A 96 3.47 -8.47 18.20
N LEU A 97 3.30 -8.04 16.95
CA LEU A 97 3.36 -8.91 15.78
C LEU A 97 4.77 -9.48 15.58
N LYS A 98 4.86 -10.70 15.06
CA LYS A 98 6.12 -11.41 14.81
C LYS A 98 6.89 -10.86 13.61
N GLY A 99 6.22 -10.20 12.67
CA GLY A 99 6.86 -9.62 11.49
C GLY A 99 5.90 -8.92 10.53
N GLY A 100 6.48 -8.20 9.56
CA GLY A 100 5.77 -7.52 8.49
C GLY A 100 6.30 -7.92 7.11
N PHE A 101 5.40 -8.06 6.14
CA PHE A 101 5.72 -8.30 4.73
C PHE A 101 5.29 -7.10 3.88
N LEU A 102 6.25 -6.36 3.34
CA LEU A 102 5.96 -5.15 2.58
C LEU A 102 6.26 -5.38 1.10
N PHE A 103 5.28 -5.08 0.26
CA PHE A 103 5.37 -5.16 -1.20
C PHE A 103 5.19 -3.75 -1.79
N PRO A 104 6.14 -2.83 -1.56
CA PRO A 104 6.00 -1.47 -2.04
C PRO A 104 6.06 -1.44 -3.57
N TYR A 105 5.38 -0.47 -4.16
CA TYR A 105 5.39 -0.28 -5.61
C TYR A 105 6.78 0.08 -6.15
N TYR A 106 7.58 0.73 -5.32
CA TYR A 106 8.92 1.22 -5.62
C TYR A 106 9.84 1.06 -4.41
N LYS A 107 11.15 0.99 -4.67
CA LYS A 107 12.16 0.74 -3.63
C LYS A 107 12.53 1.99 -2.82
N ASN A 108 12.66 3.13 -3.50
CA ASN A 108 13.15 4.39 -2.93
C ASN A 108 11.99 5.31 -2.53
N SER A 109 12.19 6.63 -2.53
CA SER A 109 11.09 7.57 -2.29
C SER A 109 10.12 7.62 -3.47
N PHE A 110 8.90 8.13 -3.23
CA PHE A 110 7.94 8.37 -4.31
C PHE A 110 8.49 9.40 -5.32
N LYS A 111 9.23 10.41 -4.83
CA LYS A 111 9.92 11.38 -5.70
C LYS A 111 10.91 10.71 -6.64
N ASP A 112 11.80 9.86 -6.10
CA ASP A 112 12.80 9.15 -6.91
C ASP A 112 12.13 8.25 -7.95
N TYR A 113 11.03 7.59 -7.57
CA TYR A 113 10.23 6.78 -8.48
C TYR A 113 9.65 7.60 -9.64
N LEU A 114 9.09 8.79 -9.38
CA LEU A 114 8.56 9.63 -10.45
C LEU A 114 9.66 10.14 -11.38
N ILE A 115 10.83 10.48 -10.83
CA ILE A 115 12.01 10.87 -11.63
C ILE A 115 12.46 9.71 -12.51
N GLU A 116 12.52 8.49 -11.97
CA GLU A 116 12.83 7.28 -12.73
C GLU A 116 11.82 7.03 -13.86
N CYS A 117 10.52 7.23 -13.60
CA CYS A 117 9.49 7.12 -14.61
C CYS A 117 9.68 8.13 -15.75
N MET A 118 10.12 9.36 -15.45
CA MET A 118 10.47 10.35 -16.47
C MET A 118 11.65 9.88 -17.32
N TYR A 119 12.76 9.47 -16.69
CA TYR A 119 13.95 9.05 -17.41
C TYR A 119 13.73 7.81 -18.29
N LYS A 120 12.86 6.90 -17.84
CA LYS A 120 12.57 5.64 -18.55
C LYS A 120 11.35 5.71 -19.46
N GLU A 121 10.68 6.86 -19.53
CA GLU A 121 9.42 7.06 -20.27
C GLU A 121 8.34 6.03 -19.89
N GLN A 122 8.25 5.72 -18.59
CA GLN A 122 7.32 4.73 -18.04
C GLN A 122 6.08 5.39 -17.45
N PRO A 123 4.90 4.72 -17.49
CA PRO A 123 3.71 5.20 -16.82
C PRO A 123 3.92 5.23 -15.30
N VAL A 124 3.30 6.22 -14.64
CA VAL A 124 3.27 6.31 -13.17
C VAL A 124 2.29 5.28 -12.62
N LEU A 125 2.75 4.46 -11.68
CA LEU A 125 1.96 3.46 -10.95
C LEU A 125 1.06 2.62 -11.89
N PRO A 126 1.64 1.82 -12.82
CA PRO A 126 0.87 1.00 -13.75
C PRO A 126 -0.22 0.15 -13.05
N GLY A 127 -1.49 0.40 -13.38
CA GLY A 127 -2.66 -0.20 -12.72
C GLY A 127 -3.58 0.83 -12.08
N TYR A 128 -3.04 2.01 -11.76
CA TYR A 128 -3.82 3.18 -11.37
C TYR A 128 -4.49 3.82 -12.59
N PRO A 129 -5.63 4.52 -12.43
CA PRO A 129 -6.27 5.27 -13.51
C PRO A 129 -5.33 6.36 -14.02
N SER A 130 -4.74 6.13 -15.19
CA SER A 130 -3.70 6.98 -15.75
C SER A 130 -4.30 8.09 -16.61
N THR A 131 -4.24 9.32 -16.11
CA THR A 131 -4.53 10.55 -16.87
C THR A 131 -3.45 11.62 -16.73
N ILE A 132 -2.45 11.40 -15.87
CA ILE A 132 -1.41 12.37 -15.52
C ILE A 132 -0.03 11.82 -15.84
N THR A 133 0.81 12.64 -16.45
CA THR A 133 2.22 12.30 -16.69
C THR A 133 3.06 12.43 -15.40
N PRO A 134 4.23 11.79 -15.31
CA PRO A 134 5.11 11.95 -14.15
C PRO A 134 5.47 13.42 -13.86
N ALA A 135 5.74 14.22 -14.89
CA ALA A 135 6.11 15.63 -14.76
C ALA A 135 4.96 16.50 -14.24
N GLU A 136 3.73 16.25 -14.73
CA GLU A 136 2.54 16.92 -14.23
C GLU A 136 2.26 16.55 -12.77
N LEU A 137 2.43 15.28 -12.41
CA LEU A 137 2.24 14.83 -11.03
C LEU A 137 3.27 15.44 -10.07
N ILE A 138 4.55 15.52 -10.46
CA ILE A 138 5.58 16.21 -9.67
C ILE A 138 5.17 17.66 -9.43
N THR A 139 4.82 18.37 -10.50
CA THR A 139 4.42 19.80 -10.43
C THR A 139 3.22 19.99 -9.50
N LEU A 140 2.24 19.10 -9.60
CA LEU A 140 1.04 19.12 -8.77
C LEU A 140 1.38 18.92 -7.28
N LEU A 141 2.25 17.95 -6.94
CA LEU A 141 2.64 17.64 -5.57
C LEU A 141 3.58 18.69 -4.95
N GLU A 142 4.32 19.46 -5.76
CA GLU A 142 5.16 20.57 -5.30
C GLU A 142 4.37 21.90 -5.15
N THR A 143 3.11 21.95 -5.62
CA THR A 143 2.27 23.15 -5.52
C THR A 143 1.88 23.45 -4.06
N THR A 144 1.92 24.74 -3.69
CA THR A 144 1.45 25.26 -2.40
C THR A 144 0.36 26.33 -2.62
N PRO A 145 -0.84 26.18 -2.01
CA PRO A 145 -1.25 25.15 -1.06
C PRO A 145 -1.43 23.77 -1.69
N ALA A 146 -1.44 22.73 -0.85
CA ALA A 146 -1.54 21.34 -1.28
C ALA A 146 -2.72 21.12 -2.23
N PRO A 147 -2.52 20.41 -3.35
CA PRO A 147 -3.56 20.20 -4.36
C PRO A 147 -4.74 19.41 -3.80
N SER A 148 -5.95 19.77 -4.22
CA SER A 148 -7.17 19.00 -4.00
C SER A 148 -7.36 18.01 -5.15
N GLY A 149 -7.77 16.79 -4.85
CA GLY A 149 -8.05 15.77 -5.85
C GLY A 149 -7.63 14.39 -5.37
N THR A 150 -7.94 13.39 -6.18
CA THR A 150 -7.52 12.01 -5.95
C THR A 150 -6.67 11.50 -7.11
N TYR A 151 -5.80 10.56 -6.81
CA TYR A 151 -5.11 9.71 -7.77
C TYR A 151 -5.45 8.27 -7.43
N GLY A 152 -6.39 7.69 -8.20
CA GLY A 152 -7.08 6.47 -7.77
C GLY A 152 -7.91 6.72 -6.50
N GLU A 153 -7.70 5.89 -5.47
CA GLU A 153 -8.37 5.99 -4.16
C GLU A 153 -7.55 6.77 -3.13
N TYR A 154 -6.45 7.37 -3.55
CA TYR A 154 -5.58 8.15 -2.66
C TYR A 154 -5.79 9.63 -2.93
N SER A 155 -5.86 10.44 -1.88
CA SER A 155 -5.84 11.89 -2.03
C SER A 155 -4.45 12.35 -2.52
N LEU A 156 -4.40 13.43 -3.28
CA LEU A 156 -3.13 14.04 -3.65
C LEU A 156 -2.34 14.51 -2.42
N ARG A 157 -3.03 14.85 -1.33
CA ARG A 157 -2.41 15.16 -0.03
C ARG A 157 -1.73 13.93 0.56
N PHE A 158 -2.33 12.75 0.47
CA PHE A 158 -1.69 11.51 0.89
C PHE A 158 -0.39 11.30 0.11
N LEU A 159 -0.43 11.41 -1.23
CA LEU A 159 0.76 11.31 -2.09
C LEU A 159 1.85 12.34 -1.71
N GLN A 160 1.46 13.58 -1.42
CA GLN A 160 2.37 14.62 -0.97
C GLN A 160 3.02 14.30 0.39
N ASN A 161 2.27 13.69 1.32
CA ASN A 161 2.79 13.32 2.64
C ASN A 161 3.75 12.12 2.59
N ILE A 162 3.64 11.26 1.58
CA ILE A 162 4.56 10.12 1.39
C ILE A 162 5.74 10.46 0.46
N TRP A 163 5.81 11.69 -0.03
CA TRP A 163 6.75 12.16 -1.07
C TRP A 163 8.21 11.78 -0.84
N GLN A 164 8.66 11.91 0.41
CA GLN A 164 10.03 11.66 0.85
C GLN A 164 10.15 10.39 1.72
N GLN A 165 9.07 9.61 1.85
CA GLN A 165 9.12 8.39 2.64
C GLN A 165 9.83 7.28 1.87
N HIS A 166 10.69 6.54 2.54
CA HIS A 166 11.45 5.43 1.98
C HIS A 166 10.93 4.10 2.54
N PRO A 167 9.95 3.46 1.89
CA PRO A 167 9.33 2.25 2.41
C PRO A 167 10.33 1.08 2.48
N GLY A 168 11.36 1.07 1.62
CA GLY A 168 12.39 0.02 1.59
C GLY A 168 13.46 0.10 2.70
N ILE A 169 13.50 1.17 3.49
CA ILE A 169 14.49 1.35 4.59
C ILE A 169 13.95 0.75 5.91
N GLN A 170 12.65 0.45 5.99
CA GLN A 170 12.02 -0.05 7.20
C GLN A 170 11.47 -1.48 6.97
N LEU A 171 12.33 -2.45 7.31
CA LEU A 171 12.08 -3.89 7.44
C LEU A 171 12.16 -4.72 6.15
N THR A 172 12.50 -6.01 6.35
CA THR A 172 13.00 -6.98 5.37
C THR A 172 12.22 -6.92 4.06
N SER A 173 12.76 -6.19 3.08
CA SER A 173 12.19 -6.10 1.75
C SER A 173 12.35 -7.45 1.06
N TYR A 174 11.29 -7.93 0.42
CA TYR A 174 11.40 -9.07 -0.48
C TYR A 174 12.35 -8.71 -1.63
N GLU A 175 13.45 -9.45 -1.79
CA GLU A 175 14.50 -9.19 -2.79
C GLU A 175 14.26 -9.86 -4.15
N GLY A 176 13.10 -10.52 -4.37
CA GLY A 176 12.80 -11.19 -5.63
C GLY A 176 12.27 -10.26 -6.72
N ASP A 177 12.56 -10.57 -7.98
CA ASP A 177 12.01 -9.87 -9.13
C ASP A 177 10.48 -10.04 -9.19
N LEU A 178 9.76 -8.95 -9.03
CA LEU A 178 8.33 -8.89 -9.33
C LEU A 178 8.15 -8.91 -10.86
N ILE A 179 7.74 -10.06 -11.39
CA ILE A 179 7.47 -10.23 -12.82
C ILE A 179 6.05 -9.74 -13.12
N TYR A 180 5.92 -8.51 -13.60
CA TYR A 180 4.65 -7.92 -14.02
C TYR A 180 4.22 -8.50 -15.39
N ARG A 181 3.02 -9.07 -15.48
CA ARG A 181 2.38 -9.37 -16.77
C ARG A 181 1.09 -8.57 -16.92
N VAL A 182 0.99 -7.83 -18.03
CA VAL A 182 -0.24 -7.16 -18.46
C VAL A 182 -1.17 -8.23 -19.03
N VAL A 183 -2.30 -8.48 -18.36
CA VAL A 183 -3.37 -9.30 -18.94
C VAL A 183 -4.27 -8.35 -19.71
N LYS A 184 -4.37 -8.55 -21.04
CA LYS A 184 -5.29 -7.84 -21.93
C LYS A 184 -6.72 -8.28 -21.70
#